data_AF-A0A535GD27-F1
#
_entry.id   AF-A0A535GD27-F1
#
_cell.length_a   1.000
_cell.length_b   1.000
_cell.length_c   1.000
_cell.angle_alpha   90.00
_cell.angle_beta   90.00
_cell.angle_gamma   90.00
#
_symmetry.space_group_name_H-M   'P 1'
#
loop_
_entity.id
_entity.type
_entity.pdbx_description
1 polymer ?
#
loop_
_entity_poly.entity_id
_entity_poly.type
_entity_poly.pdbx_seq_one_letter_code
_entity_poly.pdbx_strand_id
1 'polypeptide(L)' 'MEDLVWSMLLLGAIAVLGILLGGGGRREDLRARRRWDAAFDSESRRTSHTDATGVLRCRSCGASASERSGRCPSCGSVL' A
#
# COMPACT_ATOMS: atom_id res chain seq x y z
N MET A 1 -30.64 -20.32 -36.73
CA MET A 1 -30.54 -21.18 -35.53
C MET A 1 -29.11 -21.68 -35.35
N GLU A 2 -28.39 -22.03 -36.42
CA GLU A 2 -26.97 -22.45 -36.35
C GLU A 2 -26.04 -21.42 -35.70
N ASP A 3 -26.19 -20.13 -35.99
CA ASP A 3 -25.34 -19.08 -35.40
C ASP A 3 -25.49 -18.98 -33.87
N LEU A 4 -26.70 -19.22 -33.35
CA LEU A 4 -26.98 -19.20 -31.92
C LEU A 4 -26.30 -20.39 -31.21
N VAL A 5 -26.35 -21.57 -31.83
CA VAL A 5 -25.72 -22.78 -31.31
C VAL A 5 -24.20 -22.63 -31.30
N TRP A 6 -23.62 -22.08 -32.37
CA TRP A 6 -22.18 -21.81 -32.44
C TRP A 6 -21.72 -20.80 -31.39
N SER A 7 -22.50 -19.73 -31.20
CA SER A 7 -22.24 -18.71 -30.17
C SER A 7 -22.26 -19.31 -28.76
N MET A 8 -23.25 -20.17 -28.46
CA MET A 8 -23.35 -20.85 -27.17
C MET A 8 -22.17 -21.79 -26.91
N LEU A 9 -21.74 -22.55 -27.93
CA LEU A 9 -20.58 -23.44 -27.82
C LEU A 9 -19.28 -22.67 -27.58
N LEU A 10 -19.07 -21.55 -28.29
CA LEU A 10 -17.90 -20.70 -28.10
C LEU A 10 -17.85 -20.14 -26.67
N LEU A 11 -18.98 -19.60 -26.19
CA LEU A 11 -19.07 -19.06 -24.84
C LEU A 11 -18.84 -20.13 -23.77
N GLY A 12 -19.42 -21.32 -23.96
CA GLY A 12 -19.19 -22.47 -23.08
C GLY A 12 -17.72 -22.89 -23.04
N ALA A 13 -17.06 -22.97 -24.20
CA ALA A 13 -15.64 -23.32 -24.29
C ALA A 13 -14.74 -22.29 -23.60
N ILE A 14 -15.00 -21.00 -23.78
CA ILE A 14 -14.25 -19.91 -23.12
C ILE A 14 -14.45 -19.97 -21.60
N ALA A 15 -15.68 -20.21 -21.12
CA ALA A 15 -15.96 -20.32 -19.70
C ALA A 15 -15.21 -21.50 -19.05
N VAL A 16 -15.26 -22.68 -19.68
CA VAL A 16 -14.53 -23.87 -19.23
C VAL A 16 -13.01 -23.63 -19.24
N LEU A 17 -12.50 -23.02 -20.30
CA LEU A 17 -11.08 -22.69 -20.41
C LEU A 17 -10.62 -21.71 -19.33
N GLY A 18 -11.44 -20.68 -19.04
CA GLY A 18 -11.17 -19.73 -17.96
C GLY A 18 -11.17 -20.37 -16.57
N ILE A 19 -12.00 -21.39 -16.34
CA ILE A 19 -11.99 -22.15 -15.08
C ILE A 19 -10.75 -23.05 -14.99
N LEU A 20 -10.41 -23.75 -16.08
CA LEU A 20 -9.26 -24.66 -16.13
C LEU A 20 -7.92 -23.91 -16.03
N LEU A 21 -7.79 -22.76 -16.68
CA LEU A 21 -6.56 -21.94 -16.65
C LEU A 21 -6.54 -20.94 -15.49
N GLY A 22 -7.70 -20.46 -15.01
CA GLY A 22 -7.82 -19.40 -13.98
C GLY A 22 -8.04 -19.90 -12.56
N GLY A 23 -8.19 -21.22 -12.34
CA GLY A 23 -8.46 -21.81 -11.02
C GLY A 23 -7.30 -21.78 -10.01
N GLY A 24 -6.06 -21.55 -10.46
CA GLY A 24 -4.85 -21.63 -9.62
C GLY A 24 -4.46 -20.33 -8.89
N GLY A 25 -4.64 -19.16 -9.52
CA GLY A 25 -3.97 -17.92 -9.08
C GLY A 25 -4.61 -17.19 -7.89
N ARG A 26 -5.91 -17.35 -7.63
CA ARG A 26 -6.62 -16.55 -6.61
C ARG A 26 -6.11 -16.72 -5.17
N ARG A 27 -5.49 -17.87 -4.84
CA ARG A 27 -4.94 -18.12 -3.50
C ARG A 27 -3.52 -17.59 -3.32
N GLU A 28 -2.76 -17.49 -4.40
CA GLU A 28 -1.36 -17.06 -4.38
C GLU A 28 -1.25 -15.53 -4.37
N ASP A 29 -2.14 -14.84 -5.09
CA ASP A 29 -2.23 -13.36 -5.08
C ASP A 29 -2.57 -12.80 -3.69
N LEU A 30 -3.42 -13.48 -2.92
CA LEU A 30 -3.77 -13.06 -1.57
C LEU A 30 -2.61 -13.18 -0.58
N ARG A 31 -1.71 -14.15 -0.76
CA ARG A 31 -0.52 -14.32 0.09
C ARG A 31 0.59 -13.36 -0.33
N ALA A 32 0.74 -13.13 -1.64
CA ALA A 32 1.66 -12.13 -2.15
C ALA A 32 1.32 -10.74 -1.60
N ARG A 33 0.05 -10.30 -1.71
CA ARG A 33 -0.42 -9.01 -1.15
C ARG A 33 -0.12 -8.84 0.35
N ARG A 34 -0.43 -9.84 1.18
CA ARG A 34 -0.17 -9.75 2.63
C ARG A 34 1.32 -9.58 2.99
N ARG A 35 2.23 -10.19 2.20
CA ARG A 35 3.68 -10.04 2.44
C ARG A 35 4.15 -8.61 2.16
N TRP A 36 3.61 -7.99 1.11
CA TRP A 36 3.90 -6.59 0.78
C TRP A 36 3.35 -5.64 1.85
N ASP A 37 2.13 -5.87 2.34
CA ASP A 37 1.53 -5.05 3.40
C ASP A 37 2.37 -5.08 4.69
N ALA A 38 2.80 -6.28 5.12
CA ALA A 38 3.63 -6.43 6.32
C ALA A 38 5.03 -5.79 6.18
N ALA A 39 5.64 -5.89 5.00
CA ALA A 39 6.94 -5.27 4.73
C ALA A 39 6.81 -3.74 4.71
N PHE A 40 5.77 -3.20 4.05
CA PHE A 40 5.49 -1.77 4.00
C PHE A 40 5.20 -1.19 5.37
N ASP A 41 4.36 -1.83 6.19
CA ASP A 41 4.07 -1.40 7.56
C ASP A 41 5.33 -1.36 8.44
N SER A 42 6.24 -2.32 8.24
CA SER A 42 7.51 -2.34 8.97
C SER A 42 8.47 -1.22 8.54
N GLU A 43 8.46 -0.87 7.25
CA GLU A 43 9.26 0.22 6.69
C GLU A 43 8.69 1.60 7.07
N SER A 44 7.36 1.75 7.05
CA SER A 44 6.65 2.96 7.47
C SER A 44 6.88 3.28 8.97
N ARG A 45 6.95 2.27 9.84
CA ARG A 45 7.29 2.48 11.26
C ARG A 45 8.75 2.86 11.49
N ARG A 46 9.67 2.43 10.62
CA ARG A 46 11.08 2.84 10.66
C ARG A 46 11.27 4.26 10.15
N THR A 47 10.52 4.65 9.13
CA THR A 47 10.42 6.04 8.66
C THR A 47 9.48 6.82 9.59
N SER A 48 9.90 6.94 10.85
CA SER A 48 9.33 7.88 11.81
C SER A 48 9.20 9.24 11.15
N HIS A 49 7.96 9.76 11.11
CA HIS A 49 7.52 11.13 10.82
C HIS A 49 8.62 12.21 10.91
N THR A 50 9.52 12.23 9.94
CA THR A 50 10.22 13.43 9.54
C THR A 50 9.49 13.84 8.29
N ASP A 51 8.54 14.76 8.48
CA ASP A 51 7.92 15.50 7.38
C ASP A 51 9.07 15.84 6.42
N ALA A 52 8.96 15.48 5.13
CA ALA A 52 10.05 15.59 4.16
C ALA A 52 10.61 17.03 3.99
N THR A 53 10.07 17.98 4.75
CA THR A 53 10.49 19.36 4.98
C THR A 53 11.55 19.54 6.08
N GLY A 54 11.87 18.51 6.88
CA GLY A 54 12.85 18.60 7.99
C GLY A 54 12.37 19.49 9.14
N VAL A 55 11.07 19.47 9.44
CA VAL A 55 10.44 20.27 10.49
C VAL A 55 9.95 19.35 11.61
N LEU A 56 10.38 19.64 12.84
CA LEU A 56 9.92 18.98 14.06
C LEU A 56 8.93 19.86 14.81
N ARG A 57 7.99 19.24 15.51
CA ARG A 57 7.07 19.92 16.42
C ARG A 57 7.55 19.80 17.85
N CYS A 58 7.80 20.93 18.50
CA CYS A 58 8.18 21.00 19.90
C CYS A 58 7.12 20.36 20.81
N ARG A 59 7.51 19.38 21.64
CA ARG A 59 6.60 18.75 22.60
C ARG A 59 6.21 19.66 23.76
N SER A 60 7.03 20.67 24.07
CA SER A 60 6.81 21.56 25.22
C SER A 60 5.85 22.72 24.91
N CYS A 61 5.96 23.34 23.74
CA CYS A 61 5.14 24.51 23.39
C CYS A 61 4.32 24.34 22.09
N GLY A 62 4.48 23.22 21.37
CA GLY A 62 3.74 22.94 20.16
C GLY A 62 4.19 23.69 18.90
N ALA A 63 5.22 24.55 19.00
CA ALA A 63 5.78 25.28 17.88
C ALA A 63 6.55 24.37 16.91
N SER A 64 6.45 24.66 15.62
CA SER A 64 7.18 23.95 14.57
C SER A 64 8.53 24.62 14.30
N ALA A 65 9.60 23.85 14.19
CA ALA A 65 10.94 24.35 13.93
C ALA A 65 11.77 23.31 13.18
N SER A 66 12.82 23.73 12.47
CA SER A 66 13.63 22.79 11.70
C SER A 66 14.38 21.81 12.60
N GLU A 67 14.51 20.56 12.18
CA GLU A 67 15.34 19.55 12.87
C GLU A 67 16.78 20.05 13.07
N ARG A 68 17.27 20.84 12.11
CA ARG A 68 18.61 21.46 12.14
C ARG A 68 18.79 22.52 13.22
N SER A 69 17.71 23.05 13.79
CA SER A 69 17.78 24.08 14.84
C SER A 69 18.20 23.54 16.20
N GLY A 70 17.98 22.24 16.47
CA GLY A 70 18.33 21.55 17.73
C GLY A 70 17.61 22.06 18.99
N ARG A 71 17.02 23.26 18.94
CA ARG A 71 16.23 23.88 20.01
C ARG A 71 15.07 24.67 19.43
N CYS A 72 13.96 24.66 20.15
CA CYS A 72 12.75 25.38 19.79
C CYS A 72 12.99 26.91 19.86
N PRO A 73 12.72 27.68 18.78
CA PRO A 73 12.86 29.14 18.79
C PRO A 73 11.81 29.84 19.65
N SER A 74 10.72 29.14 20.01
CA SER A 74 9.64 29.71 20.83
C SER A 74 9.86 29.53 22.33
N CYS A 75 10.37 28.37 22.77
CA CYS A 75 10.50 28.05 24.21
C CYS A 75 11.90 27.59 24.64
N GLY A 76 12.85 27.41 23.71
CA GLY A 76 14.22 26.99 23.99
C GLY A 76 14.40 25.51 24.34
N SER A 77 13.33 24.70 24.38
CA SER A 77 13.44 23.26 24.64
C SER A 77 14.19 22.55 23.50
N VAL A 78 14.85 21.42 23.81
CA VAL A 78 15.43 20.55 22.77
C VAL A 78 14.31 19.97 21.91
N LEU A 79 14.51 19.94 20.58
CA LEU A 79 13.58 19.41 19.58
C LEU A 79 13.86 17.96 19.25
#